data_AF-A0A6I1KBF9-F1
#
_entry.id   AF-A0A6I1KBF9-F1
#
_cell.length_a   1.000
_cell.length_b   1.000
_cell.length_c   1.000
_cell.angle_alpha   90.00
_cell.angle_beta   90.00
_cell.angle_gamma   90.00
#
_symmetry.space_group_name_H-M   'P 1'
#
loop_
_entity.id
_entity.type
_entity.pdbx_description
1 polymer ?
#
loop_
_entity_poly.entity_id
_entity_poly.type
_entity_poly.pdbx_seq_one_letter_code
_entity_poly.pdbx_strand_id
1 'polypeptide(L)' 'MRVKTTVKEKQLAALAKQFREACGESKAEVARKLRVSAPSVFNAEERPELSLTGLRIRMIEACSPYKVVGPVFHLKRK' A
#
# COMPACT_ATOMS: atom_id res chain seq x y z
N MET A 1 8.96 5.96 -24.66
CA MET A 1 7.51 5.71 -24.52
C MET A 1 7.14 5.67 -23.03
N ARG A 2 6.35 6.63 -22.54
CA ARG A 2 5.89 6.69 -21.14
C ARG A 2 4.60 5.87 -21.01
N VAL A 3 4.65 4.72 -20.34
CA VAL A 3 3.43 3.98 -19.99
C VAL A 3 2.87 4.60 -18.70
N LYS A 4 1.89 5.50 -18.84
CA LYS A 4 1.10 6.01 -17.72
C LYS A 4 0.10 4.93 -17.30
N THR A 5 0.46 4.08 -16.35
CA THR A 5 -0.49 3.14 -15.78
C THR A 5 -1.31 3.86 -14.72
N THR A 6 -2.48 4.38 -15.09
CA THR A 6 -3.43 5.00 -14.16
C THR A 6 -4.05 3.89 -13.29
N VAL A 7 -3.44 3.63 -12.13
CA VAL A 7 -3.95 2.64 -11.17
C VAL A 7 -5.14 3.27 -10.45
N LYS A 8 -6.35 2.70 -10.60
CA LYS A 8 -7.55 3.21 -9.90
C LYS A 8 -7.44 2.93 -8.39
N GLU A 9 -8.06 3.72 -7.53
CA GLU A 9 -8.06 3.53 -6.06
C GLU A 9 -8.40 2.08 -5.64
N LYS A 10 -9.31 1.44 -6.37
CA LYS A 10 -9.67 0.02 -6.17
C LYS A 10 -8.49 -0.93 -6.39
N GLN A 11 -7.69 -0.71 -7.43
CA GLN A 11 -6.51 -1.52 -7.70
C GLN A 11 -5.42 -1.27 -6.67
N LEU A 12 -5.28 -0.04 -6.19
CA LEU A 12 -4.32 0.31 -5.16
C LEU A 12 -4.66 -0.35 -3.81
N ALA A 13 -5.94 -0.41 -3.45
CA ALA A 13 -6.41 -1.13 -2.26
C ALA A 13 -6.11 -2.63 -2.36
N ALA A 14 -6.37 -3.24 -3.52
CA ALA A 14 -6.07 -4.65 -3.78
C ALA A 14 -4.57 -4.95 -3.68
N LEU A 15 -3.72 -4.08 -4.24
CA LEU A 15 -2.26 -4.22 -4.14
C LEU A 15 -1.79 -4.11 -2.70
N ALA A 16 -2.29 -3.14 -1.93
CA ALA A 16 -1.92 -2.98 -0.52
C ALA A 16 -2.22 -4.26 0.30
N LYS A 17 -3.38 -4.89 0.06
CA LYS A 17 -3.74 -6.17 0.68
C LYS A 17 -2.81 -7.30 0.26
N GLN A 18 -2.56 -7.44 -1.04
CA GLN A 18 -1.68 -8.48 -1.59
C GLN A 18 -0.26 -8.39 -1.04
N PHE A 19 0.32 -7.18 -0.97
CA PHE A 19 1.67 -7.00 -0.44
C PHE A 19 1.74 -7.26 1.08
N ARG A 20 0.71 -6.88 1.86
CA ARG A 20 0.63 -7.26 3.27
C ARG A 20 0.63 -8.78 3.42
N GLU A 21 -0.24 -9.46 2.66
CA GLU A 21 -0.37 -10.93 2.72
C GLU A 21 0.93 -11.62 2.30
N ALA A 22 1.60 -11.14 1.25
CA ALA A 22 2.91 -11.65 0.82
C ALA A 22 4.02 -11.43 1.84
N CYS A 23 3.94 -10.37 2.65
CA CYS A 23 4.88 -10.08 3.73
C CYS A 23 4.58 -10.91 5.01
N GLY A 24 3.43 -11.57 5.08
CA GLY A 24 3.01 -12.35 6.25
C GLY A 24 2.68 -11.51 7.49
N GLU A 25 2.59 -10.18 7.37
CA GLU A 25 2.29 -9.29 8.48
C GLU A 25 0.76 -9.18 8.70
N SER A 26 0.35 -9.20 9.96
CA SER A 26 -1.04 -8.90 10.36
C SER A 26 -1.36 -7.41 10.18
N LYS A 27 -2.65 -7.08 10.04
CA LYS A 27 -3.09 -5.68 9.93
C LYS A 27 -2.64 -4.83 11.13
N ALA A 28 -2.57 -5.43 12.32
CA ALA A 28 -2.12 -4.78 13.54
C ALA A 28 -0.60 -4.50 13.54
N GLU A 29 0.21 -5.42 13.02
CA GLU A 29 1.66 -5.22 12.88
C GLU A 29 1.98 -4.13 11.88
N VAL A 30 1.33 -4.14 10.71
CA VAL A 30 1.44 -3.07 9.71
C VAL A 30 1.01 -1.73 10.30
N ALA A 31 -0.09 -1.69 11.06
CA ALA A 31 -0.57 -0.48 11.72
C ALA A 31 0.48 0.10 12.69
N ARG A 32 1.09 -0.75 13.53
CA ARG A 32 2.18 -0.35 14.45
C ARG A 32 3.39 0.17 13.68
N LYS A 33 3.82 -0.55 12.64
CA LYS A 33 4.97 -0.20 11.79
C LYS A 33 4.79 1.16 11.10
N LEU A 34 3.57 1.43 10.64
CA LEU A 34 3.22 2.69 9.98
C LEU A 34 2.77 3.80 10.94
N ARG A 35 2.68 3.52 12.25
CA ARG A 35 2.15 4.42 13.29
C ARG A 35 0.76 4.95 12.94
N VAL A 36 -0.11 4.07 12.49
CA VAL A 36 -1.53 4.34 12.20
C VAL A 36 -2.44 3.43 13.02
N SER A 37 -3.73 3.73 13.03
CA SER A 37 -4.71 2.86 13.70
C SER A 37 -4.95 1.58 12.88
N ALA A 38 -5.21 0.45 13.56
CA ALA A 38 -5.58 -0.80 12.88
C ALA A 38 -6.83 -0.66 11.98
N PRO A 39 -7.88 0.10 12.38
CA PRO A 39 -8.99 0.42 11.47
C PRO A 39 -8.57 1.16 10.20
N SER A 40 -7.54 2.02 10.25
CA SER A 40 -7.03 2.70 9.06
C SER A 40 -6.44 1.72 8.04
N VAL A 41 -5.73 0.70 8.51
CA VAL A 41 -5.19 -0.38 7.65
C VAL A 41 -6.33 -1.20 7.05
N PHE A 42 -7.34 -1.55 7.84
CA PHE A 42 -8.53 -2.23 7.34
C PHE A 42 -9.24 -1.41 6.25
N ASN A 43 -9.47 -0.12 6.50
CA ASN A 43 -10.11 0.78 5.53
C ASN A 43 -9.26 0.97 4.26
N ALA A 44 -7.93 1.00 4.39
CA ALA A 44 -7.04 1.10 3.23
C ALA A 44 -7.19 -0.08 2.28
N GLU A 45 -7.44 -1.29 2.79
CA GLU A 45 -7.62 -2.52 2.00
C GLU A 45 -9.05 -2.71 1.50
N GLU A 46 -10.04 -2.56 2.39
CA GLU A 46 -11.41 -3.01 2.14
C GLU A 46 -12.33 -1.88 1.64
N ARG A 47 -11.92 -0.62 1.80
CA ARG A 47 -12.75 0.56 1.45
C ARG A 47 -12.14 1.38 0.32
N PRO A 48 -12.14 0.89 -0.94
CA PRO A 48 -11.57 1.59 -2.09
C PRO A 48 -12.26 2.92 -2.41
N GLU A 49 -13.47 3.14 -1.90
CA GLU A 49 -14.22 4.39 -2.01
C GLU A 49 -13.63 5.53 -1.14
N LEU A 50 -12.84 5.20 -0.11
CA LEU A 50 -12.15 6.19 0.70
C LEU A 50 -10.85 6.62 0.03
N SER A 51 -10.58 7.92 0.05
CA SER A 51 -9.34 8.53 -0.45
C SER A 51 -8.17 8.29 0.52
N LEU A 52 -7.70 7.04 0.59
CA LEU A 52 -6.60 6.58 1.45
C LEU A 52 -5.32 6.28 0.65
N THR A 53 -5.16 6.91 -0.52
CA THR A 53 -4.06 6.68 -1.48
C THR A 53 -2.69 6.71 -0.81
N GLY A 54 -2.42 7.71 0.03
CA GLY A 54 -1.15 7.86 0.73
C GLY A 54 -0.88 6.73 1.73
N LEU A 55 -1.90 6.21 2.40
CA LEU A 55 -1.75 5.08 3.32
C LEU A 55 -1.51 3.77 2.55
N ARG A 56 -2.24 3.54 1.46
CA ARG A 56 -2.04 2.36 0.60
C ARG A 56 -0.64 2.29 0.03
N ILE A 57 -0.09 3.43 -0.43
CA ILE A 57 1.30 3.52 -0.90
C ILE A 57 2.27 3.13 0.23
N ARG A 58 2.11 3.71 1.42
CA ARG A 58 2.98 3.41 2.57
C ARG A 58 2.89 1.94 3.02
N MET A 59 1.72 1.32 2.91
CA MET A 59 1.55 -0.12 3.18
C MET A 59 2.35 -0.97 2.20
N ILE A 60 2.27 -0.66 0.91
CA ILE A 60 3.02 -1.35 -0.14
C ILE A 60 4.52 -1.20 0.10
N GLU A 61 5.00 -0.01 0.44
CA GLU A 61 6.42 0.24 0.76
C GLU A 61 6.91 -0.47 2.02
N ALA A 62 6.06 -0.59 3.05
CA ALA A 62 6.44 -1.19 4.32
C ALA A 62 6.50 -2.72 4.27
N CYS A 63 5.66 -3.34 3.43
CA CYS A 63 5.56 -4.79 3.26
C CYS A 63 6.46 -5.33 2.14
N SER A 64 7.35 -4.48 1.61
CA SER A 64 8.16 -4.75 0.43
C SER A 64 9.58 -4.26 0.66
N PRO A 65 10.63 -4.96 0.17
CA PRO A 65 12.01 -4.46 0.24
C PRO A 65 12.27 -3.30 -0.74
N TYR A 66 11.22 -2.77 -1.36
CA TYR A 66 11.27 -1.77 -2.41
C TYR A 66 10.70 -0.44 -1.93
N LYS A 67 11.48 0.64 -2.08
CA LYS A 67 11.05 2.02 -1.82
C LYS A 67 10.31 2.57 -3.04
N VAL A 68 9.07 3.03 -2.89
CA VAL A 68 8.23 3.59 -3.97
C VAL A 68 8.59 5.07 -4.13
N VAL A 69 9.32 5.41 -5.18
CA VAL A 69 9.69 6.81 -5.45
C VAL A 69 8.87 7.37 -6.62
N GLY A 70 8.06 8.39 -6.34
CA GLY A 70 7.29 9.17 -7.31
C GLY A 70 5.90 8.60 -7.62
N PRO A 71 5.06 9.33 -8.40
CA PRO A 71 3.68 8.95 -8.73
C PRO A 71 3.56 7.69 -9.62
N VAL A 72 4.68 7.01 -9.87
CA VAL A 72 4.80 5.79 -10.66
C VAL A 72 5.79 4.91 -9.92
N PHE A 73 5.26 3.85 -9.30
CA PHE A 73 5.95 2.96 -8.39
C PHE A 73 7.27 2.40 -8.94
N HIS A 74 8.38 3.09 -8.69
CA HIS A 74 9.71 2.55 -8.91
C HIS A 74 10.05 1.66 -7.73
N LEU A 75 10.36 0.39 -7.98
CA LEU A 75 10.80 -0.54 -6.95
C LEU A 75 12.34 -0.50 -6.88
N LYS A 76 12.92 0.24 -5.94
CA LYS A 76 14.38 0.25 -5.70
C LYS A 76 14.70 -0.69 -4.54
N ARG A 77 15.46 -1.77 -4.81
CA ARG A 77 15.93 -2.70 -3.79
C ARG A 77 16.81 -1.94 -2.80
N LYS A 78 16.57 -2.10 -1.49
CA LYS A 78 17.48 -1.60 -0.45
C LYS A 78 18.88 -2.18 -0.61
#